data_AF-A0A7W6A7R0-F1
#
_entry.id   AF-A0A7W6A7R0-F1
#
_cell.length_a   1.000
_cell.length_b   1.000
_cell.length_c   1.000
_cell.angle_alpha   90.00
_cell.angle_beta   90.00
_cell.angle_gamma   90.00
#
_symmetry.space_group_name_H-M   'P 1'
#
loop_
_entity.id
_entity.type
_entity.pdbx_description
1 polymer ?
#
loop_
_entity_poly.entity_id
_entity_poly.type
_entity_poly.pdbx_seq_one_letter_code
_entity_poly.pdbx_strand_id
1 'polypeptide(L)'
;MRKGLLPQSSRLAIALGVSVLAFGLASCGGEGASDAVSVVPGGTASASTTTVASTPPPAATTPPPAGTTAAAPAELEYYKIGQLTWSLDTDVSEDIRNRITDAMNWTINHTNTLAGYSGHVSVTYHAGTPTAEAGYRWRIQFGGSIGRRVALHEMAHWLGSGTFGEWERYMVNGRWTGAVTNARIKAFDGPDAVQWGDRIHFWPYGLNYDSEFFETQRNVQLVSSQLADMGLGDAATQFAGNRRFVNRSSKLLLDGTGTGPVANSGSAATLVWNVRYADGYVELVSADGRAIDSLGNTNNGDPTGLAPRSQGVGQQWEVLPTEDGWFLLRNRQTSKCLDNIGELGAGTAIRVWDCGGHPNQQWHLVR
;
A
#
# COMPACT_ATOMS: atom_id res chain seq x y z
N MET A 1 51.30 21.41 32.32
CA MET A 1 50.31 20.39 31.91
C MET A 1 48.97 20.81 32.51
N ARG A 2 48.14 21.49 31.72
CA ARG A 2 46.94 22.21 32.18
C ARG A 2 45.72 21.29 32.12
N LYS A 3 44.97 21.24 33.22
CA LYS A 3 43.58 20.79 33.29
C LYS A 3 42.69 21.75 32.48
N GLY A 4 41.80 21.22 31.64
CA GLY A 4 40.70 21.95 30.97
C GLY A 4 39.49 21.02 30.90
N LEU A 5 38.44 21.28 31.69
CA LEU A 5 37.29 22.15 31.40
C LEU A 5 36.26 21.51 30.44
N LEU A 6 35.14 21.10 31.03
CA LEU A 6 33.84 20.89 30.39
C LEU A 6 33.26 22.24 29.92
N PRO A 7 32.44 22.27 28.85
CA PRO A 7 31.37 23.26 28.69
C PRO A 7 30.00 22.54 28.66
N GLN A 8 29.13 22.78 29.64
CA GLN A 8 28.13 23.85 29.71
C GLN A 8 27.00 23.76 28.68
N SER A 9 25.86 23.27 29.19
CA SER A 9 24.50 23.41 28.69
C SER A 9 24.09 24.89 28.55
N SER A 10 23.48 25.25 27.42
CA SER A 10 22.74 26.50 27.28
C SER A 10 21.27 26.20 27.08
N ARG A 11 20.48 26.47 28.13
CA ARG A 11 19.03 26.57 28.09
C ARG A 11 18.69 28.00 27.64
N LEU A 12 17.91 28.15 26.58
CA LEU A 12 17.31 29.43 26.22
C LEU A 12 15.86 29.45 26.69
N ALA A 13 15.58 30.33 27.66
CA ALA A 13 14.24 30.67 28.08
C ALA A 13 13.66 31.69 27.10
N ILE A 14 12.45 31.46 26.60
CA ILE A 14 11.64 32.46 25.90
C ILE A 14 10.39 32.72 26.72
N ALA A 15 10.17 34.01 26.98
CA ALA A 15 9.18 34.57 27.89
C ALA A 15 7.73 34.36 27.41
N LEU A 16 6.84 34.18 28.39
CA LEU A 16 5.39 34.23 28.19
C LEU A 16 4.93 35.65 27.84
N GLY A 17 4.17 35.76 26.75
CA GLY A 17 3.23 36.86 26.50
C GLY A 17 1.82 36.29 26.40
N VAL A 18 0.90 36.79 27.23
CA VAL A 18 -0.52 36.44 27.21
C VAL A 18 -1.25 37.39 26.27
N SER A 19 -2.01 36.88 25.29
CA SER A 19 -3.31 37.46 24.88
C SER A 19 -4.07 36.66 23.80
N VAL A 20 -5.33 36.34 24.19
CA VAL A 20 -6.59 36.28 23.41
C VAL A 20 -6.80 35.21 22.33
N LEU A 21 -7.90 34.46 22.52
CA LEU A 21 -8.50 33.43 21.67
C LEU A 21 -8.65 33.83 20.19
N ALA A 22 -8.16 32.96 19.32
CA ALA A 22 -8.72 32.69 18.01
C ALA A 22 -8.54 31.18 17.70
N PHE A 23 -9.62 30.48 17.36
CA PHE A 23 -9.56 29.11 16.84
C PHE A 23 -8.90 29.15 15.46
N GLY A 24 -7.58 28.92 15.41
CA GLY A 24 -6.81 28.79 14.18
C GLY A 24 -6.69 27.32 13.79
N LEU A 25 -7.32 26.94 12.67
CA LEU A 25 -6.99 25.73 11.93
C LEU A 25 -5.54 25.86 11.45
N ALA A 26 -4.69 24.89 11.80
CA ALA A 26 -3.30 24.85 11.35
C ALA A 26 -3.26 24.55 9.85
N SER A 27 -2.65 25.44 9.08
CA SER A 27 -2.48 25.35 7.63
C SER A 27 -1.16 24.62 7.30
N CYS A 28 -1.20 23.52 6.55
CA CYS A 28 -0.01 22.78 6.11
C CYS A 28 0.44 23.19 4.69
N GLY A 29 1.58 23.89 4.58
CA GLY A 29 2.08 24.48 3.34
C GLY A 29 2.24 23.51 2.16
N GLY A 30 1.92 23.99 0.95
CA GLY A 30 2.16 23.30 -0.31
C GLY A 30 3.21 24.01 -1.16
N GLU A 31 4.16 23.27 -1.69
CA GLU A 31 5.02 23.71 -2.80
C GLU A 31 4.68 22.84 -4.02
N GLY A 32 4.23 23.48 -5.10
CA GLY A 32 3.71 22.80 -6.27
C GLY A 32 4.77 22.03 -7.05
N ALA A 33 4.42 20.82 -7.49
CA ALA A 33 5.04 20.16 -8.63
C ALA A 33 4.00 19.28 -9.34
N SER A 34 3.76 19.59 -10.61
CA SER A 34 2.88 18.87 -11.52
C SER A 34 3.75 18.21 -12.61
N ASP A 35 3.86 16.88 -12.58
CA ASP A 35 4.45 16.10 -13.67
C ASP A 35 3.33 15.43 -14.47
N ALA A 36 2.99 16.01 -15.61
CA ALA A 36 2.10 15.42 -16.60
C ALA A 36 2.95 14.79 -17.73
N VAL A 37 2.86 13.46 -17.86
CA VAL A 37 3.39 12.70 -19.01
C VAL A 37 2.40 12.76 -20.16
N SER A 38 2.88 13.23 -21.31
CA SER A 38 2.16 13.36 -22.57
C SER A 38 1.98 12.01 -23.28
N VAL A 39 0.75 11.68 -23.65
CA VAL A 39 0.40 10.53 -24.50
C VAL A 39 0.07 11.02 -25.91
N VAL A 40 0.78 10.48 -26.90
CA VAL A 40 0.54 10.68 -28.33
C VAL A 40 -0.49 9.65 -28.83
N PRO A 41 -1.54 10.02 -29.57
CA PRO A 41 -2.47 9.05 -30.14
C PRO A 41 -1.99 8.52 -31.50
N GLY A 42 -1.87 7.20 -31.62
CA GLY A 42 -1.51 6.49 -32.85
C GLY A 42 -2.72 6.05 -33.69
N GLY A 43 -2.71 6.52 -34.94
CA GLY A 43 -3.11 5.85 -36.19
C GLY A 43 -4.22 4.78 -36.22
N THR A 44 -5.32 5.13 -36.88
CA THR A 44 -6.37 4.24 -37.39
C THR A 44 -5.86 3.30 -38.50
N ALA A 45 -6.20 2.00 -38.43
CA ALA A 45 -5.99 1.04 -39.53
C ALA A 45 -7.33 0.56 -40.10
N SER A 46 -7.48 0.72 -41.42
CA SER A 46 -8.63 0.30 -42.24
C SER A 46 -8.76 -1.22 -42.35
N ALA A 47 -10.01 -1.69 -42.32
CA ALA A 47 -10.39 -3.04 -42.64
C ALA A 47 -10.47 -3.27 -44.15
N SER A 48 -9.85 -4.34 -44.64
CA SER A 48 -10.02 -4.86 -45.99
C SER A 48 -10.78 -6.17 -45.94
N THR A 49 -11.96 -6.17 -46.56
CA THR A 49 -12.85 -7.31 -46.75
C THR A 49 -12.29 -8.24 -47.82
N THR A 50 -12.28 -9.55 -47.55
CA THR A 50 -12.08 -10.59 -48.58
C THR A 50 -13.22 -11.60 -48.48
N THR A 51 -13.95 -11.71 -49.58
CA THR A 51 -15.05 -12.65 -49.81
C THR A 51 -14.49 -14.06 -50.04
N VAL A 52 -15.00 -15.04 -49.29
CA VAL A 52 -14.77 -16.47 -49.55
C VAL A 52 -16.11 -17.16 -49.84
N ALA A 53 -16.12 -17.94 -50.91
CA ALA A 53 -17.25 -18.61 -51.50
C ALA A 53 -17.84 -19.72 -50.62
N SER A 54 -19.15 -19.90 -50.71
CA SER A 54 -19.97 -20.88 -50.01
C SER A 54 -19.83 -22.29 -50.60
N THR A 55 -19.74 -23.29 -49.72
CA THR A 55 -19.93 -24.72 -50.03
C THR A 55 -21.11 -25.28 -49.23
N PRO A 56 -21.85 -26.28 -49.75
CA PRO A 56 -23.11 -26.75 -49.14
C PRO A 56 -22.86 -27.72 -47.96
N PRO A 57 -23.83 -27.86 -47.04
CA PRO A 57 -23.62 -28.57 -45.77
C PRO A 57 -23.68 -30.09 -45.95
N PRO A 58 -22.88 -30.88 -45.20
CA PRO A 58 -23.09 -32.31 -45.08
C PRO A 58 -24.20 -32.64 -44.07
N ALA A 59 -24.79 -33.83 -44.25
CA ALA A 59 -25.97 -34.33 -43.56
C ALA A 59 -25.81 -34.46 -42.04
N ALA A 60 -26.92 -34.26 -41.33
CA ALA A 60 -27.05 -34.31 -39.88
C ALA A 60 -26.68 -35.69 -39.31
N THR A 61 -25.71 -35.71 -38.39
CA THR A 61 -25.46 -36.84 -37.49
C THR A 61 -25.92 -36.46 -36.09
N THR A 62 -26.58 -37.41 -35.41
CA THR A 62 -27.14 -37.27 -34.06
C THR A 62 -26.07 -36.92 -33.02
N PRO A 63 -26.36 -36.05 -32.01
CA PRO A 63 -25.37 -35.70 -31.00
C PRO A 63 -25.09 -36.86 -30.05
N PRO A 64 -23.84 -37.04 -29.58
CA PRO A 64 -23.54 -37.95 -28.49
C PRO A 64 -24.14 -37.43 -27.17
N PRO A 65 -24.34 -38.28 -26.15
CA PRO A 65 -24.94 -37.86 -24.88
C PRO A 65 -24.10 -36.75 -24.25
N ALA A 66 -24.78 -35.78 -23.63
CA ALA A 66 -24.18 -34.63 -22.98
C ALA A 66 -23.13 -35.10 -21.96
N GLY A 67 -21.86 -35.01 -22.34
CA GLY A 67 -20.77 -35.05 -21.38
C GLY A 67 -20.96 -33.87 -20.45
N THR A 68 -20.92 -34.11 -19.15
CA THR A 68 -20.72 -33.07 -18.15
C THR A 68 -19.45 -32.31 -18.55
N THR A 69 -19.62 -31.13 -19.14
CA THR A 69 -18.53 -30.19 -19.34
C THR A 69 -17.97 -29.89 -17.96
N ALA A 70 -16.73 -30.34 -17.72
CA ALA A 70 -15.96 -29.84 -16.60
C ALA A 70 -16.02 -28.31 -16.67
N ALA A 71 -16.41 -27.68 -15.56
CA ALA A 71 -16.43 -26.22 -15.48
C ALA A 71 -15.08 -25.70 -15.96
N ALA A 72 -15.10 -24.69 -16.84
CA ALA A 72 -13.88 -23.98 -17.21
C ALA A 72 -13.15 -23.57 -15.91
N PRO A 73 -11.80 -23.69 -15.86
CA PRO A 73 -11.07 -23.27 -14.67
C PRO A 73 -11.45 -21.84 -14.34
N ALA A 74 -11.85 -21.59 -13.09
CA ALA A 74 -12.24 -20.27 -12.64
C ALA A 74 -11.11 -19.28 -12.95
N GLU A 75 -11.46 -18.20 -13.65
CA GLU A 75 -10.54 -17.11 -13.93
C GLU A 75 -10.04 -16.51 -12.61
N LEU A 76 -8.74 -16.18 -12.54
CA LEU A 76 -8.16 -15.58 -11.34
C LEU A 76 -8.81 -14.22 -11.08
N GLU A 77 -9.55 -14.11 -9.97
CA GLU A 77 -10.20 -12.85 -9.61
C GLU A 77 -9.26 -12.01 -8.74
N TYR A 78 -8.81 -10.87 -9.27
CA TYR A 78 -8.03 -9.88 -8.54
C TYR A 78 -8.86 -9.22 -7.44
N TYR A 79 -8.33 -9.10 -6.23
CA TYR A 79 -8.99 -8.35 -5.14
C TYR A 79 -8.01 -7.55 -4.28
N LYS A 80 -8.55 -6.52 -3.63
CA LYS A 80 -7.85 -5.67 -2.64
C LYS A 80 -8.38 -5.98 -1.25
N ILE A 81 -7.59 -5.73 -0.21
CA ILE A 81 -7.98 -5.97 1.19
C ILE A 81 -9.15 -5.06 1.58
N GLY A 82 -9.04 -3.77 1.25
CA GLY A 82 -10.06 -2.76 1.52
C GLY A 82 -11.07 -2.57 0.41
N GLN A 83 -12.17 -1.92 0.79
CA GLN A 83 -13.35 -1.64 -0.02
C GLN A 83 -13.76 -0.16 0.09
N LEU A 84 -12.82 0.74 0.41
CA LEU A 84 -13.08 2.17 0.40
C LEU A 84 -13.43 2.62 -1.03
N THR A 85 -14.36 3.56 -1.11
CA THR A 85 -14.79 4.23 -2.34
C THR A 85 -14.85 5.74 -2.10
N TRP A 86 -15.00 6.54 -3.15
CA TRP A 86 -15.10 7.99 -3.02
C TRP A 86 -15.98 8.60 -4.12
N SER A 87 -16.48 9.82 -3.88
CA SER A 87 -17.18 10.65 -4.87
C SER A 87 -16.73 12.11 -4.74
N LEU A 88 -16.84 12.87 -5.84
CA LEU A 88 -16.69 14.33 -5.83
C LEU A 88 -18.08 14.98 -5.83
N ASP A 89 -18.43 15.63 -4.73
CA ASP A 89 -19.76 16.16 -4.45
C ASP A 89 -19.89 17.67 -4.78
N THR A 90 -18.83 18.28 -5.34
CA THR A 90 -18.81 19.69 -5.75
C THR A 90 -18.55 19.80 -7.24
N ASP A 91 -19.31 20.66 -7.92
CA ASP A 91 -19.00 20.99 -9.31
C ASP A 91 -17.78 21.91 -9.38
N VAL A 92 -16.82 21.54 -10.22
CA VAL A 92 -15.51 22.17 -10.31
C VAL A 92 -15.05 22.18 -11.77
N SER A 93 -14.07 23.03 -12.07
CA SER A 93 -13.40 23.03 -13.36
C SER A 93 -12.76 21.66 -13.66
N GLU A 94 -12.55 21.37 -14.93
CA GLU A 94 -11.94 20.12 -15.39
C GLU A 94 -10.55 19.87 -14.79
N ASP A 95 -9.72 20.92 -14.67
CA ASP A 95 -8.40 20.83 -14.03
C ASP A 95 -8.48 20.35 -12.57
N ILE A 96 -9.34 20.98 -11.77
CA ILE A 96 -9.53 20.62 -10.37
C ILE A 96 -10.09 19.19 -10.26
N ARG A 97 -11.04 18.84 -11.13
CA ARG A 97 -11.61 17.48 -11.20
C ARG A 97 -10.54 16.43 -11.46
N ASN A 98 -9.65 16.68 -12.44
CA ASN A 98 -8.59 15.74 -12.82
C ASN A 98 -7.58 15.55 -11.68
N ARG A 99 -7.17 16.64 -11.02
CA ARG A 99 -6.24 16.60 -9.88
C ARG A 99 -6.81 15.87 -8.67
N ILE A 100 -8.08 16.11 -8.33
CA ILE A 100 -8.77 15.38 -7.26
C ILE A 100 -8.91 13.91 -7.64
N THR A 101 -9.27 13.62 -8.89
CA THR A 101 -9.47 12.25 -9.36
C THR A 101 -8.18 11.44 -9.29
N ASP A 102 -7.05 11.99 -9.74
CA ASP A 102 -5.74 11.34 -9.60
C ASP A 102 -5.40 11.08 -8.12
N ALA A 103 -5.53 12.11 -7.28
CA ALA A 103 -5.16 12.03 -5.88
C ALA A 103 -6.01 11.01 -5.10
N MET A 104 -7.32 11.02 -5.31
CA MET A 104 -8.26 10.14 -4.61
C MET A 104 -8.24 8.71 -5.14
N ASN A 105 -8.15 8.50 -6.47
CA ASN A 105 -8.00 7.16 -7.03
C ASN A 105 -6.72 6.49 -6.50
N TRP A 106 -5.60 7.23 -6.52
CA TRP A 106 -4.35 6.72 -5.97
C TRP A 106 -4.47 6.42 -4.47
N THR A 107 -5.02 7.34 -3.67
CA THR A 107 -5.15 7.18 -2.20
C THR A 107 -6.03 6.00 -1.82
N ILE A 108 -7.18 5.85 -2.49
CA ILE A 108 -8.11 4.73 -2.26
C ILE A 108 -7.47 3.41 -2.65
N ASN A 109 -6.81 3.35 -3.82
CA ASN A 109 -6.09 2.15 -4.25
C ASN A 109 -4.96 1.79 -3.30
N HIS A 110 -4.14 2.75 -2.90
CA HIS A 110 -3.02 2.57 -1.98
C HIS A 110 -3.50 2.05 -0.62
N THR A 111 -4.54 2.66 -0.06
CA THR A 111 -5.12 2.27 1.23
C THR A 111 -5.77 0.89 1.16
N ASN A 112 -6.60 0.63 0.15
CA ASN A 112 -7.28 -0.66 -0.02
C ASN A 112 -6.30 -1.82 -0.28
N THR A 113 -5.11 -1.56 -0.81
CA THR A 113 -4.07 -2.59 -0.99
C THR A 113 -3.52 -3.06 0.36
N LEU A 114 -3.43 -2.16 1.35
CA LEU A 114 -2.74 -2.41 2.63
C LEU A 114 -3.68 -2.74 3.78
N ALA A 115 -4.88 -2.16 3.82
CA ALA A 115 -5.77 -2.22 4.97
C ALA A 115 -7.23 -2.43 4.53
N GLY A 116 -7.99 -3.22 5.31
CA GLY A 116 -9.35 -3.61 4.93
C GLY A 116 -10.43 -2.69 5.49
N TYR A 117 -10.22 -1.39 5.32
CA TYR A 117 -11.27 -0.41 5.60
C TYR A 117 -12.40 -0.51 4.59
N SER A 118 -13.60 -0.17 5.04
CA SER A 118 -14.77 0.02 4.20
C SER A 118 -15.40 1.39 4.50
N GLY A 119 -16.12 1.90 3.50
CA GLY A 119 -16.80 3.19 3.58
C GLY A 119 -16.74 3.96 2.27
N HIS A 120 -17.42 5.10 2.26
CA HIS A 120 -17.48 6.01 1.14
C HIS A 120 -16.99 7.38 1.59
N VAL A 121 -15.98 7.92 0.91
CA VAL A 121 -15.40 9.22 1.19
C VAL A 121 -16.04 10.27 0.29
N SER A 122 -16.89 11.11 0.88
CA SER A 122 -17.39 12.32 0.21
C SER A 122 -16.27 13.35 0.09
N VAL A 123 -15.96 13.77 -1.13
CA VAL A 123 -14.94 14.77 -1.43
C VAL A 123 -15.58 16.05 -1.93
N THR A 124 -15.14 17.20 -1.41
CA THR A 124 -15.59 18.53 -1.87
C THR A 124 -14.39 19.41 -2.23
N TYR A 125 -14.66 20.56 -2.84
CA TYR A 125 -13.65 21.58 -3.12
C TYR A 125 -14.16 22.97 -2.74
N HIS A 126 -13.30 23.78 -2.14
CA HIS A 126 -13.58 25.19 -1.88
C HIS A 126 -12.30 26.03 -2.00
N ALA A 127 -12.30 27.03 -2.89
CA ALA A 127 -11.13 27.85 -3.16
C ALA A 127 -10.63 28.66 -1.95
N GLY A 128 -11.50 28.91 -0.95
CA GLY A 128 -11.13 29.58 0.29
C GLY A 128 -10.45 28.67 1.33
N THR A 129 -10.42 27.35 1.12
CA THR A 129 -9.65 26.43 1.96
C THR A 129 -8.17 26.55 1.55
N PRO A 130 -7.24 26.89 2.45
CA PRO A 130 -5.83 27.09 2.07
C PRO A 130 -5.19 25.83 1.46
N THR A 131 -5.48 24.65 2.01
CA THR A 131 -4.79 23.40 1.69
C THR A 131 -5.81 22.31 1.40
N ALA A 132 -6.20 21.56 2.42
CA ALA A 132 -7.34 20.67 2.48
C ALA A 132 -7.74 20.51 3.96
N GLU A 133 -8.91 19.95 4.23
CA GLU A 133 -9.36 19.62 5.58
C GLU A 133 -10.20 18.35 5.58
N ALA A 134 -10.07 17.56 6.63
CA ALA A 134 -10.87 16.38 6.85
C ALA A 134 -11.26 16.21 8.32
N GLY A 135 -12.40 15.56 8.54
CA GLY A 135 -12.87 15.16 9.85
C GLY A 135 -13.22 13.68 9.85
N TYR A 136 -13.15 13.05 11.02
CA TYR A 136 -13.45 11.63 11.18
C TYR A 136 -14.80 11.27 10.54
N ARG A 137 -14.75 10.43 9.50
CA ARG A 137 -15.90 9.91 8.74
C ARG A 137 -16.87 10.96 8.18
N TRP A 138 -16.41 12.20 8.00
CA TRP A 138 -17.25 13.27 7.47
C TRP A 138 -17.01 13.49 5.97
N ARG A 139 -16.10 14.41 5.61
CA ARG A 139 -15.70 14.67 4.23
C ARG A 139 -14.20 14.95 4.17
N ILE A 140 -13.64 14.88 2.97
CA ILE A 140 -12.36 15.50 2.63
C ILE A 140 -12.66 16.70 1.73
N GLN A 141 -12.27 17.90 2.15
CA GLN A 141 -12.43 19.11 1.36
C GLN A 141 -11.08 19.61 0.88
N PHE A 142 -10.85 19.57 -0.44
CA PHE A 142 -9.68 20.16 -1.04
C PHE A 142 -9.82 21.69 -1.20
N GLY A 143 -8.68 22.36 -1.24
CA GLY A 143 -8.57 23.80 -1.45
C GLY A 143 -7.34 24.14 -2.29
N GLY A 144 -6.52 25.08 -1.83
CA GLY A 144 -5.33 25.54 -2.55
C GLY A 144 -4.28 24.46 -2.84
N SER A 145 -4.31 23.33 -2.11
CA SER A 145 -3.41 22.19 -2.33
C SER A 145 -4.18 20.93 -2.71
N ILE A 146 -3.88 20.37 -3.88
CA ILE A 146 -4.47 19.12 -4.38
C ILE A 146 -3.35 18.25 -4.90
N GLY A 147 -3.19 17.06 -4.33
CA GLY A 147 -2.19 16.07 -4.73
C GLY A 147 -2.27 14.80 -3.87
N ARG A 148 -1.59 13.75 -4.31
CA ARG A 148 -1.60 12.41 -3.66
C ARG A 148 -1.16 12.44 -2.20
N ARG A 149 -0.13 13.22 -1.88
CA ARG A 149 0.36 13.43 -0.51
C ARG A 149 -0.69 14.10 0.38
N VAL A 150 -1.35 15.14 -0.12
CA VAL A 150 -2.48 15.81 0.57
C VAL A 150 -3.59 14.78 0.81
N ALA A 151 -4.02 14.07 -0.23
CA ALA A 151 -5.14 13.15 -0.15
C ALA A 151 -4.90 12.01 0.85
N LEU A 152 -3.69 11.44 0.90
CA LEU A 152 -3.36 10.39 1.86
C LEU A 152 -3.24 10.91 3.30
N HIS A 153 -2.74 12.13 3.48
CA HIS A 153 -2.75 12.82 4.76
C HIS A 153 -4.20 13.05 5.25
N GLU A 154 -5.06 13.64 4.41
CA GLU A 154 -6.46 13.85 4.75
C GLU A 154 -7.23 12.53 4.94
N MET A 155 -6.84 11.45 4.25
CA MET A 155 -7.38 10.12 4.48
C MET A 155 -7.07 9.63 5.90
N ALA A 156 -5.88 9.92 6.44
CA ALA A 156 -5.55 9.60 7.84
C ALA A 156 -6.53 10.28 8.81
N HIS A 157 -6.81 11.57 8.56
CA HIS A 157 -7.79 12.35 9.30
C HIS A 157 -9.22 11.87 9.10
N TRP A 158 -9.62 11.49 7.89
CA TRP A 158 -10.95 10.93 7.64
C TRP A 158 -11.14 9.58 8.34
N LEU A 159 -10.08 8.77 8.40
CA LEU A 159 -10.10 7.49 9.10
C LEU A 159 -10.11 7.64 10.63
N GLY A 160 -9.55 8.72 11.19
CA GLY A 160 -9.65 9.07 12.61
C GLY A 160 -8.36 9.49 13.29
N SER A 161 -7.20 9.39 12.63
CA SER A 161 -5.95 9.94 13.16
C SER A 161 -6.09 11.46 13.31
N GLY A 162 -5.76 12.05 14.45
CA GLY A 162 -5.91 13.49 14.72
C GLY A 162 -7.33 14.02 14.94
N THR A 163 -8.37 13.31 14.48
CA THR A 163 -9.74 13.83 14.42
C THR A 163 -10.75 13.02 15.23
N PHE A 164 -10.38 11.79 15.64
CA PHE A 164 -11.20 10.99 16.53
C PHE A 164 -11.02 11.42 17.99
N GLY A 165 -12.11 11.42 18.76
CA GLY A 165 -12.12 11.96 20.12
C GLY A 165 -11.15 11.31 21.11
N GLU A 166 -10.72 10.05 20.85
CA GLU A 166 -9.73 9.36 21.69
C GLU A 166 -8.27 9.76 21.37
N TRP A 167 -8.01 10.57 20.34
CA TRP A 167 -6.64 10.97 19.95
C TRP A 167 -5.86 11.57 21.12
N GLU A 168 -6.47 12.53 21.82
CA GLU A 168 -5.83 13.25 22.94
C GLU A 168 -5.49 12.33 24.12
N ARG A 169 -6.21 11.21 24.29
CA ARG A 169 -5.91 10.22 25.32
C ARG A 169 -4.59 9.50 25.05
N TYR A 170 -4.26 9.30 23.78
CA TYR A 170 -3.04 8.61 23.37
C TYR A 170 -1.89 9.55 23.09
N MET A 171 -2.15 10.79 22.67
CA MET A 171 -1.13 11.82 22.44
C MET A 171 -0.82 12.60 23.72
N VAL A 172 0.08 12.06 24.55
CA VAL A 172 0.42 12.62 25.86
C VAL A 172 1.82 13.24 25.81
N ASN A 173 1.93 14.53 26.15
CA ASN A 173 3.19 15.30 26.12
C ASN A 173 3.91 15.22 24.76
N GLY A 174 3.14 15.26 23.67
CA GLY A 174 3.63 15.19 22.30
C GLY A 174 4.06 13.79 21.84
N ARG A 175 3.78 12.75 22.62
CA ARG A 175 4.16 11.36 22.31
C ARG A 175 2.94 10.45 22.29
N TRP A 176 2.86 9.58 21.28
CA TRP A 176 1.87 8.51 21.25
C TRP A 176 2.17 7.43 22.30
N THR A 177 1.16 7.06 23.09
CA THR A 177 1.28 6.12 24.20
C THR A 177 0.67 4.74 23.91
N GLY A 178 -0.05 4.58 22.80
CA GLY A 178 -0.67 3.33 22.40
C GLY A 178 0.34 2.22 22.08
N ALA A 179 0.04 1.00 22.49
CA ALA A 179 0.98 -0.12 22.44
C ALA A 179 1.23 -0.60 21.01
N VAL A 180 0.19 -0.62 20.17
CA VAL A 180 0.26 -1.14 18.80
C VAL A 180 1.10 -0.22 17.94
N THR A 181 0.86 1.10 17.99
CA THR A 181 1.68 2.07 17.24
C THR A 181 3.12 2.11 17.74
N ASN A 182 3.35 2.03 19.06
CA ASN A 182 4.70 2.00 19.60
C ASN A 182 5.48 0.73 19.18
N ALA A 183 4.82 -0.43 19.06
CA ALA A 183 5.45 -1.62 18.50
C ALA A 183 5.79 -1.42 17.02
N ARG A 184 4.87 -0.82 16.25
CA ARG A 184 5.03 -0.61 14.81
C ARG A 184 6.17 0.33 14.45
N ILE A 185 6.23 1.51 15.08
CA ILE A 185 7.28 2.47 14.79
C ILE A 185 8.66 1.91 15.15
N LYS A 186 8.75 1.08 16.19
CA LYS A 186 9.99 0.40 16.57
C LYS A 186 10.38 -0.71 15.60
N ALA A 187 9.40 -1.39 14.99
CA ALA A 187 9.68 -2.33 13.92
C ALA A 187 10.26 -1.61 12.69
N PHE A 188 9.77 -0.41 12.39
CA PHE A 188 10.23 0.38 11.24
C PHE A 188 11.60 1.02 11.43
N ASP A 189 11.82 1.66 12.58
CA ASP A 189 12.93 2.60 12.78
C ASP A 189 13.87 2.18 13.92
N GLY A 190 13.60 1.05 14.56
CA GLY A 190 14.44 0.49 15.64
C GLY A 190 13.89 0.75 17.05
N PRO A 191 14.51 0.13 18.08
CA PRO A 191 13.94 0.03 19.42
C PRO A 191 13.72 1.39 20.12
N ASP A 192 14.49 2.41 19.74
CA ASP A 192 14.45 3.75 20.32
C ASP A 192 13.47 4.69 19.59
N ALA A 193 12.82 4.22 18.52
CA ALA A 193 11.91 5.03 17.74
C ALA A 193 10.68 5.45 18.56
N VAL A 194 10.25 6.69 18.34
CA VAL A 194 9.13 7.32 19.04
C VAL A 194 8.20 7.94 18.02
N GLN A 195 6.91 7.64 18.16
CA GLN A 195 5.87 8.35 17.44
C GLN A 195 5.56 9.65 18.18
N TRP A 196 5.96 10.76 17.59
CA TRP A 196 5.67 12.12 18.06
C TRP A 196 4.40 12.65 17.40
N GLY A 197 3.85 13.70 17.98
CA GLY A 197 2.74 14.43 17.38
C GLY A 197 2.24 15.58 18.24
N ASP A 198 1.13 16.15 17.81
CA ASP A 198 0.42 17.23 18.48
C ASP A 198 -1.08 16.92 18.57
N ARG A 199 -1.91 17.95 18.75
CA ARG A 199 -3.37 17.81 18.86
C ARG A 199 -4.03 17.16 17.63
N ILE A 200 -3.40 17.23 16.46
CA ILE A 200 -3.96 16.77 15.18
C ILE A 200 -2.97 15.89 14.41
N HIS A 201 -1.69 16.26 14.35
CA HIS A 201 -0.72 15.63 13.46
C HIS A 201 0.22 14.69 14.21
N PHE A 202 0.91 13.84 13.45
CA PHE A 202 1.98 12.99 13.96
C PHE A 202 3.21 13.04 13.05
N TRP A 203 4.35 12.67 13.61
CA TRP A 203 5.60 12.44 12.86
C TRP A 203 6.47 11.40 13.60
N PRO A 204 7.32 10.64 12.91
CA PRO A 204 7.55 10.63 11.46
C PRO A 204 6.38 10.02 10.66
N TYR A 205 6.44 10.16 9.33
CA TYR A 205 5.51 9.58 8.34
C TYR A 205 4.08 10.14 8.40
N GLY A 206 3.87 11.33 8.96
CA GLY A 206 2.57 12.00 8.99
C GLY A 206 2.14 12.58 7.64
N LEU A 207 3.07 12.72 6.69
CA LEU A 207 2.86 13.38 5.40
C LEU A 207 2.42 14.84 5.56
N ASN A 208 2.97 15.52 6.57
CA ASN A 208 2.69 16.92 6.88
C ASN A 208 3.33 17.86 5.85
N TYR A 209 4.43 17.44 5.23
CA TYR A 209 5.15 18.18 4.19
C TYR A 209 5.36 17.33 2.93
N ASP A 210 5.53 17.99 1.77
CA ASP A 210 5.81 17.32 0.49
C ASP A 210 7.10 16.49 0.52
N SER A 211 8.10 16.95 1.28
CA SER A 211 9.35 16.21 1.48
C SER A 211 9.15 14.87 2.19
N GLU A 212 8.00 14.63 2.82
CA GLU A 212 7.64 13.37 3.48
C GLU A 212 6.92 12.39 2.55
N PHE A 213 6.73 12.70 1.25
CA PHE A 213 6.06 11.79 0.30
C PHE A 213 6.96 10.63 -0.17
N PHE A 214 7.53 9.94 0.79
CA PHE A 214 8.28 8.70 0.65
C PHE A 214 7.74 7.69 1.67
N GLU A 215 7.93 6.40 1.41
CA GLU A 215 7.51 5.33 2.35
C GLU A 215 6.02 5.46 2.76
N THR A 216 5.16 5.82 1.80
CA THR A 216 3.73 6.11 2.01
C THR A 216 2.94 4.94 2.60
N GLN A 217 3.41 3.71 2.38
CA GLN A 217 2.86 2.52 3.04
C GLN A 217 3.04 2.59 4.56
N ARG A 218 4.13 3.18 5.07
CA ARG A 218 4.37 3.31 6.53
C ARG A 218 3.37 4.28 7.15
N ASN A 219 2.97 5.34 6.43
CA ASN A 219 1.86 6.21 6.86
C ASN A 219 0.59 5.37 7.08
N VAL A 220 0.15 4.59 6.08
CA VAL A 220 -1.06 3.76 6.21
C VAL A 220 -0.94 2.74 7.34
N GLN A 221 0.23 2.12 7.50
CA GLN A 221 0.48 1.14 8.57
C GLN A 221 0.51 1.78 9.97
N LEU A 222 1.00 3.00 10.11
CA LEU A 222 0.99 3.74 11.38
C LEU A 222 -0.41 4.25 11.70
N VAL A 223 -1.12 4.82 10.72
CA VAL A 223 -2.53 5.21 10.87
C VAL A 223 -3.37 4.00 11.30
N SER A 224 -3.19 2.83 10.68
CA SER A 224 -3.92 1.62 11.09
C SER A 224 -3.64 1.21 12.53
N SER A 225 -2.40 1.32 12.98
CA SER A 225 -2.03 1.03 14.37
C SER A 225 -2.64 2.03 15.36
N GLN A 226 -2.69 3.33 15.00
CA GLN A 226 -3.30 4.37 15.83
C GLN A 226 -4.80 4.13 15.97
N LEU A 227 -5.46 3.79 14.87
CA LEU A 227 -6.88 3.42 14.88
C LEU A 227 -7.12 2.18 15.76
N ALA A 228 -6.24 1.17 15.72
CA ALA A 228 -6.37 0.00 16.58
C ALA A 228 -6.20 0.35 18.07
N ASP A 229 -5.20 1.16 18.42
CA ASP A 229 -5.04 1.67 19.79
C ASP A 229 -6.30 2.43 20.25
N MET A 230 -6.91 3.23 19.37
CA MET A 230 -8.16 3.96 19.63
C MET A 230 -9.44 3.10 19.52
N GLY A 231 -9.33 1.79 19.25
CA GLY A 231 -10.48 0.87 19.16
C GLY A 231 -11.31 0.97 17.87
N LEU A 232 -10.76 1.55 16.82
CA LEU A 232 -11.41 1.78 15.52
C LEU A 232 -11.00 0.82 14.40
N GLY A 233 -10.01 -0.04 14.62
CA GLY A 233 -9.45 -0.87 13.56
C GLY A 233 -8.67 -2.08 14.04
N ASP A 234 -8.21 -2.86 13.07
CA ASP A 234 -7.51 -4.13 13.27
C ASP A 234 -5.98 -4.01 13.07
N ALA A 235 -5.46 -2.79 12.99
CA ALA A 235 -4.06 -2.50 12.70
C ALA A 235 -3.57 -3.04 11.33
N ALA A 236 -4.46 -3.08 10.32
CA ALA A 236 -4.20 -3.63 8.99
C ALA A 236 -3.86 -5.14 8.98
N THR A 237 -4.25 -5.87 10.03
CA THR A 237 -3.99 -7.31 10.14
C THR A 237 -4.82 -8.13 9.15
N GLN A 238 -5.86 -7.58 8.54
CA GLN A 238 -6.64 -8.20 7.46
C GLN A 238 -5.83 -8.58 6.22
N PHE A 239 -4.62 -8.07 5.99
CA PHE A 239 -3.76 -8.60 4.94
C PHE A 239 -3.37 -10.07 5.21
N ALA A 240 -3.28 -10.47 6.48
CA ALA A 240 -2.98 -11.84 6.90
C ALA A 240 -4.11 -12.83 6.58
N GLY A 241 -3.79 -14.12 6.63
CA GLY A 241 -4.68 -15.22 6.28
C GLY A 241 -4.23 -15.96 5.03
N ASN A 242 -5.09 -16.83 4.50
CA ASN A 242 -4.76 -17.58 3.28
C ASN A 242 -4.84 -16.65 2.06
N ARG A 243 -3.74 -16.54 1.32
CA ARG A 243 -3.57 -15.68 0.15
C ARG A 243 -2.97 -16.43 -1.02
N ARG A 244 -3.29 -16.00 -2.23
CA ARG A 244 -2.62 -16.40 -3.47
C ARG A 244 -2.09 -15.12 -4.11
N PHE A 245 -0.89 -15.17 -4.64
CA PHE A 245 -0.21 -14.02 -5.23
C PHE A 245 0.04 -14.31 -6.70
N VAL A 246 -0.48 -13.49 -7.60
CA VAL A 246 -0.19 -13.56 -9.03
C VAL A 246 0.85 -12.52 -9.41
N ASN A 247 1.79 -12.89 -10.26
CA ASN A 247 2.81 -11.99 -10.80
C ASN A 247 2.27 -11.24 -12.03
N ARG A 248 2.61 -9.95 -12.16
CA ARG A 248 2.06 -9.09 -13.22
C ARG A 248 2.56 -9.46 -14.61
N SER A 249 3.82 -9.88 -14.76
CA SER A 249 4.44 -10.19 -16.06
C SER A 249 4.02 -11.56 -16.57
N SER A 250 4.18 -12.60 -15.74
CA SER A 250 3.96 -14.00 -16.16
C SER A 250 2.52 -14.46 -16.03
N LYS A 251 1.68 -13.77 -15.24
CA LYS A 251 0.34 -14.21 -14.83
C LYS A 251 0.33 -15.54 -14.07
N LEU A 252 1.50 -15.98 -13.61
CA LEU A 252 1.65 -17.16 -12.77
C LEU A 252 1.58 -16.80 -11.29
N LEU A 253 1.24 -17.78 -10.47
CA LEU A 253 1.11 -17.69 -9.03
C LEU A 253 2.44 -17.99 -8.34
N LEU A 254 2.66 -17.36 -7.20
CA LEU A 254 3.74 -17.70 -6.28
C LEU A 254 3.49 -19.08 -5.67
N ASP A 255 4.39 -20.02 -5.92
CA ASP A 255 4.29 -21.42 -5.50
C ASP A 255 5.37 -21.75 -4.46
N GLY A 256 4.95 -22.21 -3.28
CA GLY A 256 5.82 -22.60 -2.18
C GLY A 256 6.32 -24.05 -2.27
N THR A 257 6.59 -24.56 -3.47
CA THR A 257 7.11 -25.92 -3.69
C THR A 257 8.63 -26.00 -3.52
N GLY A 258 9.14 -27.22 -3.28
CA GLY A 258 10.58 -27.51 -3.37
C GLY A 258 11.44 -26.82 -2.30
N THR A 259 12.67 -26.44 -2.67
CA THR A 259 13.64 -25.80 -1.76
C THR A 259 13.55 -24.28 -1.73
N GLY A 260 12.92 -23.69 -2.74
CA GLY A 260 12.70 -22.26 -2.88
C GLY A 260 11.48 -22.02 -3.78
N PRO A 261 10.78 -20.89 -3.63
CA PRO A 261 9.54 -20.66 -4.34
C PRO A 261 9.75 -20.49 -5.84
N VAL A 262 8.74 -20.88 -6.60
CA VAL A 262 8.71 -20.80 -8.07
C VAL A 262 7.44 -20.09 -8.55
N ALA A 263 7.39 -19.72 -9.82
CA ALA A 263 6.17 -19.28 -10.50
C ALA A 263 5.42 -20.51 -11.08
N ASN A 264 4.12 -20.65 -10.82
CA ASN A 264 3.35 -21.79 -11.33
C ASN A 264 1.85 -21.48 -11.54
N SER A 265 1.08 -22.39 -12.10
CA SER A 265 -0.37 -22.25 -12.28
C SER A 265 -1.15 -23.42 -11.64
N GLY A 266 -2.48 -23.27 -11.56
CA GLY A 266 -3.37 -24.31 -11.02
C GLY A 266 -3.91 -23.98 -9.64
N SER A 267 -4.28 -25.02 -8.88
CA SER A 267 -5.02 -24.92 -7.61
C SER A 267 -4.39 -25.74 -6.47
N ALA A 268 -3.13 -26.15 -6.62
CA ALA A 268 -2.40 -26.89 -5.59
C ALA A 268 -2.32 -26.08 -4.28
N ALA A 269 -2.32 -26.79 -3.13
CA ALA A 269 -2.22 -26.17 -1.82
C ALA A 269 -0.95 -25.33 -1.63
N THR A 270 0.12 -25.64 -2.37
CA THR A 270 1.39 -24.91 -2.35
C THR A 270 1.31 -23.51 -2.99
N LEU A 271 0.24 -23.25 -3.77
CA LEU A 271 -0.08 -21.93 -4.33
C LEU A 271 -0.84 -21.04 -3.35
N VAL A 272 -1.17 -21.56 -2.16
CA VAL A 272 -1.82 -20.85 -1.07
C VAL A 272 -0.80 -20.62 0.04
N TRP A 273 -0.60 -19.35 0.38
CA TRP A 273 0.29 -18.91 1.43
C TRP A 273 -0.51 -18.50 2.65
N ASN A 274 -0.16 -19.05 3.81
CA ASN A 274 -0.68 -18.61 5.09
C ASN A 274 0.10 -17.37 5.52
N VAL A 275 -0.40 -16.19 5.14
CA VAL A 275 0.24 -14.91 5.43
C VAL A 275 0.07 -14.57 6.91
N ARG A 276 1.16 -14.26 7.59
CA ARG A 276 1.20 -13.78 8.96
C ARG A 276 1.59 -12.31 8.99
N TYR A 277 1.05 -11.58 9.97
CA TYR A 277 1.36 -10.17 10.18
C TYR A 277 2.44 -10.03 11.26
N ALA A 278 3.42 -9.16 11.03
CA ALA A 278 4.57 -8.90 11.90
C ALA A 278 4.83 -7.38 11.97
N ASP A 279 3.99 -6.66 12.71
CA ASP A 279 4.15 -5.23 13.04
C ASP A 279 4.49 -4.31 11.85
N GLY A 280 3.70 -4.39 10.78
CA GLY A 280 3.89 -3.61 9.55
C GLY A 280 4.53 -4.38 8.41
N TYR A 281 5.02 -5.59 8.70
CA TYR A 281 5.54 -6.54 7.73
C TYR A 281 4.63 -7.78 7.62
N VAL A 282 4.85 -8.57 6.58
CA VAL A 282 4.19 -9.86 6.39
C VAL A 282 5.21 -10.99 6.25
N GLU A 283 4.85 -12.16 6.75
CA GLU A 283 5.56 -13.41 6.49
C GLU A 283 4.66 -14.29 5.62
N LEU A 284 5.17 -14.78 4.50
CA LEU A 284 4.43 -15.70 3.64
C LEU A 284 4.86 -17.12 4.00
N VAL A 285 3.96 -17.89 4.61
CA VAL A 285 4.22 -19.27 5.04
C VAL A 285 3.57 -20.26 4.07
N SER A 286 4.35 -21.15 3.47
CA SER A 286 3.88 -22.19 2.55
C SER A 286 3.07 -23.26 3.28
N ALA A 287 2.36 -24.09 2.52
CA ALA A 287 1.50 -25.16 3.06
C ALA A 287 2.23 -26.17 3.97
N ASP A 288 3.55 -26.31 3.82
CA ASP A 288 4.40 -27.17 4.64
C ASP A 288 5.01 -26.47 5.89
N GLY A 289 4.62 -25.21 6.16
CA GLY A 289 5.00 -24.46 7.35
C GLY A 289 6.32 -23.69 7.25
N ARG A 290 7.02 -23.75 6.12
CA ARG A 290 8.22 -22.93 5.87
C ARG A 290 7.82 -21.53 5.41
N ALA A 291 8.65 -20.54 5.69
CA ALA A 291 8.46 -19.17 5.22
C ALA A 291 9.40 -18.89 4.04
N ILE A 292 8.96 -18.01 3.13
CA ILE A 292 9.85 -17.45 2.12
C ILE A 292 10.91 -16.57 2.79
N ASP A 293 12.17 -16.81 2.45
CA ASP A 293 13.34 -16.25 3.10
C ASP A 293 14.28 -15.64 2.04
N SER A 294 14.80 -14.43 2.31
CA SER A 294 15.82 -13.83 1.45
C SER A 294 17.19 -14.49 1.61
N LEU A 295 17.38 -15.32 2.64
CA LEU A 295 18.65 -15.95 3.01
C LEU A 295 19.77 -14.94 3.30
N GLY A 296 19.42 -13.66 3.53
CA GLY A 296 20.37 -12.56 3.64
C GLY A 296 21.02 -12.15 2.31
N ASN A 297 20.49 -12.63 1.17
CA ASN A 297 21.06 -12.38 -0.15
C ASN A 297 20.86 -10.92 -0.61
N THR A 298 21.93 -10.30 -1.10
CA THR A 298 21.97 -8.89 -1.47
C THR A 298 22.32 -8.63 -2.92
N ASN A 299 22.69 -9.64 -3.72
CA ASN A 299 22.95 -9.43 -5.14
C ASN A 299 21.68 -9.63 -5.96
N ASN A 300 21.60 -8.92 -7.07
CA ASN A 300 20.49 -9.06 -8.00
C ASN A 300 20.53 -10.43 -8.66
N GLY A 301 19.40 -11.13 -8.61
CA GLY A 301 19.25 -12.47 -9.14
C GLY A 301 19.62 -13.58 -8.15
N ASP A 302 20.01 -13.25 -6.92
CA ASP A 302 20.20 -14.27 -5.88
C ASP A 302 18.88 -15.01 -5.59
N PRO A 303 18.93 -16.30 -5.25
CA PRO A 303 17.73 -17.09 -4.99
C PRO A 303 17.04 -16.65 -3.69
N THR A 304 15.72 -16.77 -3.65
CA THR A 304 15.00 -16.91 -2.37
C THR A 304 14.97 -18.37 -1.94
N GLY A 305 14.73 -18.61 -0.65
CA GLY A 305 14.60 -19.95 -0.08
C GLY A 305 13.29 -20.18 0.65
N LEU A 306 13.00 -21.44 0.96
CA LEU A 306 11.96 -21.84 1.92
C LEU A 306 12.63 -22.40 3.17
N ALA A 307 12.52 -21.68 4.29
CA ALA A 307 13.17 -22.02 5.55
C ALA A 307 12.14 -22.18 6.69
N PRO A 308 12.43 -22.94 7.77
CA PRO A 308 11.57 -22.96 8.94
C PRO A 308 11.27 -21.53 9.43
N ARG A 309 10.00 -21.28 9.78
CA ARG A 309 9.59 -19.97 10.26
C ARG A 309 10.36 -19.61 11.53
N SER A 310 11.09 -18.50 11.49
CA SER A 310 11.97 -18.04 12.58
C SER A 310 11.60 -16.64 13.09
N GLN A 311 10.67 -15.93 12.44
CA GLN A 311 10.36 -14.52 12.70
C GLN A 311 11.56 -13.57 12.50
N GLY A 312 12.64 -14.07 11.90
CA GLY A 312 13.79 -13.26 11.51
C GLY A 312 13.43 -12.27 10.42
N VAL A 313 14.13 -11.13 10.40
CA VAL A 313 13.90 -10.06 9.42
C VAL A 313 14.12 -10.49 7.96
N GLY A 314 14.87 -11.58 7.72
CA GLY A 314 15.01 -12.21 6.40
C GLY A 314 13.73 -12.87 5.87
N GLN A 315 12.76 -13.16 6.73
CA GLN A 315 11.46 -13.75 6.37
C GLN A 315 10.31 -12.72 6.40
N GLN A 316 10.63 -11.45 6.65
CA GLN A 316 9.67 -10.38 6.77
C GLN A 316 9.71 -9.48 5.54
N TRP A 317 8.54 -9.23 4.98
CA TRP A 317 8.38 -8.54 3.71
C TRP A 317 7.46 -7.35 3.90
N GLU A 318 7.87 -6.21 3.39
CA GLU A 318 7.09 -5.00 3.34
C GLU A 318 6.26 -4.98 2.06
N VAL A 319 4.97 -4.69 2.19
CA VAL A 319 4.05 -4.54 1.05
C VAL A 319 4.12 -3.10 0.58
N LEU A 320 4.59 -2.88 -0.65
CA LEU A 320 4.73 -1.54 -1.25
C LEU A 320 3.72 -1.39 -2.38
N PRO A 321 2.56 -0.74 -2.18
CA PRO A 321 1.56 -0.59 -3.23
C PRO A 321 2.12 0.24 -4.39
N THR A 322 1.81 -0.19 -5.62
CA THR A 322 2.11 0.55 -6.84
C THR A 322 0.83 1.22 -7.35
N GLU A 323 0.08 0.54 -8.22
CA GLU A 323 -1.17 1.01 -8.80
C GLU A 323 -2.21 -0.12 -8.82
N ASP A 324 -3.49 0.23 -8.73
CA ASP A 324 -4.61 -0.69 -8.94
C ASP A 324 -4.59 -2.01 -8.14
N GLY A 325 -3.98 -2.02 -6.96
CA GLY A 325 -3.91 -3.22 -6.10
C GLY A 325 -2.66 -4.06 -6.30
N TRP A 326 -1.81 -3.71 -7.28
CA TRP A 326 -0.48 -4.27 -7.42
C TRP A 326 0.44 -3.74 -6.32
N PHE A 327 1.40 -4.56 -5.92
CA PHE A 327 2.41 -4.19 -4.93
C PHE A 327 3.72 -4.94 -5.14
N LEU A 328 4.79 -4.39 -4.59
CA LEU A 328 6.06 -5.09 -4.41
C LEU A 328 6.09 -5.74 -3.03
N LEU A 329 6.88 -6.81 -2.90
CA LEU A 329 7.25 -7.40 -1.61
C LEU A 329 8.74 -7.15 -1.38
N ARG A 330 9.07 -6.16 -0.54
CA ARG A 330 10.46 -5.77 -0.23
C ARG A 330 10.93 -6.45 1.05
N ASN A 331 12.03 -7.18 1.01
CA ASN A 331 12.56 -7.85 2.19
C ASN A 331 13.06 -6.83 3.22
N ARG A 332 12.72 -7.02 4.50
CA ARG A 332 13.11 -6.12 5.60
C ARG A 332 14.62 -6.12 5.85
N GLN A 333 15.31 -7.24 5.65
CA GLN A 333 16.74 -7.35 5.89
C GLN A 333 17.59 -6.78 4.75
N THR A 334 17.22 -7.06 3.51
CA THR A 334 18.08 -6.81 2.34
C THR A 334 17.61 -5.64 1.48
N SER A 335 16.41 -5.11 1.73
CA SER A 335 15.76 -4.07 0.93
C SER A 335 15.54 -4.43 -0.55
N LYS A 336 15.66 -5.72 -0.89
CA LYS A 336 15.41 -6.25 -2.23
C LYS A 336 13.96 -6.72 -2.39
N CYS A 337 13.43 -6.60 -3.61
CA CYS A 337 12.09 -7.00 -3.97
C CYS A 337 12.03 -8.43 -4.51
N LEU A 338 10.90 -9.09 -4.24
CA LEU A 338 10.57 -10.40 -4.77
C LEU A 338 10.31 -10.35 -6.28
N ASP A 339 11.01 -11.16 -7.05
CA ASP A 339 11.11 -11.01 -8.51
C ASP A 339 11.08 -12.37 -9.23
N ASN A 340 10.26 -12.52 -10.29
CA ASN A 340 10.30 -13.68 -11.19
C ASN A 340 11.33 -13.52 -12.33
N ILE A 341 12.22 -12.54 -12.24
CA ILE A 341 13.30 -12.14 -13.15
C ILE A 341 12.89 -11.93 -14.62
N GLY A 342 11.60 -11.65 -14.85
CA GLY A 342 11.05 -11.48 -16.21
C GLY A 342 10.76 -12.79 -16.94
N GLU A 343 10.95 -13.93 -16.28
CA GLU A 343 10.73 -15.24 -16.87
C GLU A 343 9.25 -15.63 -16.80
N LEU A 344 8.70 -16.08 -17.93
CA LEU A 344 7.26 -16.29 -18.08
C LEU A 344 6.83 -17.76 -17.89
N GLY A 345 7.80 -18.68 -17.82
CA GLY A 345 7.55 -20.12 -17.71
C GLY A 345 7.17 -20.58 -16.30
N ALA A 346 6.36 -21.63 -16.22
CA ALA A 346 6.10 -22.33 -14.97
C ALA A 346 7.36 -23.08 -14.49
N GLY A 347 7.57 -23.12 -13.19
CA GLY A 347 8.75 -23.69 -12.54
C GLY A 347 9.94 -22.71 -12.43
N THR A 348 9.84 -21.49 -12.97
CA THR A 348 10.91 -20.50 -12.82
C THR A 348 11.06 -20.09 -11.36
N ALA A 349 12.29 -20.13 -10.86
CA ALA A 349 12.64 -19.72 -9.52
C ALA A 349 12.35 -18.22 -9.27
N ILE A 350 11.81 -17.95 -8.09
CA ILE A 350 11.63 -16.58 -7.58
C ILE A 350 12.91 -16.15 -6.85
N ARG A 351 13.34 -14.93 -7.14
CA ARG A 351 14.63 -14.36 -6.73
C ARG A 351 14.43 -13.02 -6.04
N VAL A 352 15.54 -12.44 -5.60
CA VAL A 352 15.60 -11.07 -5.11
C VAL A 352 16.27 -10.16 -6.12
N TRP A 353 15.78 -8.92 -6.22
CA TRP A 353 16.35 -7.88 -7.09
C TRP A 353 16.14 -6.50 -6.47
N ASP A 354 16.91 -5.50 -6.90
CA ASP A 354 16.61 -4.10 -6.54
C ASP A 354 15.17 -3.75 -6.91
N CYS A 355 14.48 -3.07 -6.00
CA CYS A 355 13.11 -2.63 -6.22
C CYS A 355 13.07 -1.55 -7.31
N GLY A 356 12.62 -1.92 -8.52
CA GLY A 356 12.46 -1.02 -9.67
C GLY A 356 11.02 -0.81 -10.11
N GLY A 357 10.07 -1.55 -9.52
CA GLY A 357 8.65 -1.43 -9.87
C GLY A 357 8.27 -2.07 -11.21
N HIS A 358 9.18 -2.85 -11.82
CA HIS A 358 8.92 -3.53 -13.09
C HIS A 358 7.81 -4.60 -12.93
N PRO A 359 7.09 -4.97 -14.01
CA PRO A 359 6.00 -5.95 -13.92
C PRO A 359 6.41 -7.32 -13.33
N ASN A 360 7.66 -7.73 -13.47
CA ASN A 360 8.21 -8.96 -12.87
C ASN A 360 8.35 -8.91 -11.33
N GLN A 361 8.29 -7.71 -10.74
CA GLN A 361 8.34 -7.51 -9.29
C GLN A 361 6.98 -7.22 -8.66
N GLN A 362 5.95 -7.06 -9.50
CA GLN A 362 4.62 -6.69 -9.07
C GLN A 362 3.75 -7.92 -8.86
N TRP A 363 3.13 -7.96 -7.69
CA TRP A 363 2.25 -9.03 -7.24
C TRP A 363 0.87 -8.48 -6.95
N HIS A 364 -0.16 -9.31 -7.09
CA HIS A 364 -1.53 -8.97 -6.72
C HIS A 364 -2.18 -10.15 -6.01
N LEU A 365 -3.09 -9.87 -5.07
CA LEU A 365 -3.89 -10.92 -4.45
C LEU A 365 -4.98 -11.42 -5.41
N VAL A 366 -5.14 -12.74 -5.46
CA VAL A 366 -6.19 -13.40 -6.25
C VAL A 366 -6.92 -14.46 -5.45
N ARG A 367 -8.17 -14.76 -5.83
CA ARG A 367 -8.95 -15.87 -5.26
C ARG A 367 -9.27 -16.91 -6.32
#